data_AF-A0A914RIS2-F1
#
_entry.id   AF-A0A914RIS2-F1
#
_cell.length_a   1.000
_cell.length_b   1.000
_cell.length_c   1.000
_cell.angle_alpha   90.00
_cell.angle_beta   90.00
_cell.angle_gamma   90.00
#
_symmetry.space_group_name_H-M   'P 1'
#
loop_
_entity.id
_entity.type
_entity.pdbx_description
1 polymer ?
#
loop_
_entity_poly.entity_id
_entity_poly.type
_entity_poly.pdbx_seq_one_letter_code
_entity_poly.pdbx_strand_id
1 'polypeptide(L)'
;MKNEWKVERKVRQASVHDDDELLSAQDLIDFTPVHRCCQIFNVLGAKEVFDAYYRKQRKEQAAVVIRPPSKLVSFMHSNAELTQQSIHSYVRYLDEIIGFFVVEDHIMQTEPSLVTAAYKDQLWEMALQQVTTAMNTHFITLFAAMLREEHGQGTFQGGCLDVEMMLRMKKVILLFALTMKSYGFGIGSLYTLLQNFR
;
A
#
# COMPACT_ATOMS: atom_id res chain seq x y z
N MET A 1 2.90 40.68 17.61
CA MET A 1 3.52 39.34 17.63
C MET A 1 2.59 38.33 16.98
N LYS A 2 2.83 38.01 15.71
CA LYS A 2 2.26 36.83 15.04
C LYS A 2 3.37 36.32 14.12
N ASN A 3 4.01 35.24 14.54
CA ASN A 3 5.10 34.64 13.77
C ASN A 3 4.47 33.55 12.90
N GLU A 4 4.30 33.85 11.61
CA GLU A 4 3.92 32.88 10.60
C GLU A 4 5.19 32.15 10.14
N TRP A 5 5.42 30.94 10.63
CA TRP A 5 6.46 30.07 10.08
C TRP A 5 5.83 29.24 8.97
N LYS A 6 5.81 29.82 7.76
CA LYS A 6 5.55 29.07 6.54
C LYS A 6 6.82 28.27 6.24
N VAL A 7 6.86 27.01 6.66
CA VAL A 7 7.95 26.09 6.33
C VAL A 7 7.84 25.73 4.85
N GLU A 8 8.55 26.45 3.99
CA GLU A 8 8.78 26.05 2.61
C GLU A 8 9.65 24.79 2.60
N ARG A 9 9.02 23.65 2.28
CA ARG A 9 9.75 22.43 1.90
C ARG A 9 10.48 22.70 0.60
N LYS A 10 11.74 23.13 0.71
CA LYS A 10 12.65 23.21 -0.42
C LYS A 10 13.01 21.77 -0.83
N VAL A 11 12.33 21.25 -1.83
CA VAL A 11 12.75 20.02 -2.52
C VAL A 11 14.15 20.29 -3.04
N ARG A 12 15.15 19.59 -2.49
CA ARG A 12 16.51 19.64 -3.01
C ARG A 12 16.46 19.06 -4.42
N GLN A 13 16.57 19.92 -5.41
CA GLN A 13 16.72 19.52 -6.80
C GLN A 13 18.11 18.90 -6.90
N ALA A 14 18.16 17.56 -6.93
CA ALA A 14 19.40 16.83 -7.13
C ALA A 14 19.97 17.23 -8.50
N SER A 15 21.24 17.62 -8.54
CA SER A 15 21.99 17.81 -9.77
C SER A 15 22.00 16.49 -10.52
N VAL A 16 21.49 16.48 -11.75
CA VAL A 16 21.58 15.36 -12.68
C VAL A 16 23.05 15.17 -13.04
N HIS A 17 23.74 14.35 -12.25
CA HIS A 17 25.04 13.79 -12.60
C HIS A 17 24.84 12.29 -12.77
N ASP A 18 25.41 11.82 -13.88
CA ASP A 18 25.22 10.57 -14.62
C ASP A 18 25.62 9.27 -13.87
N ASP A 19 25.15 9.09 -12.64
CA ASP A 19 25.23 7.81 -11.91
C ASP A 19 23.82 7.23 -11.79
N ASP A 20 23.37 6.55 -12.85
CA ASP A 20 22.13 5.74 -12.92
C ASP A 20 22.22 4.46 -12.06
N GLU A 21 22.81 4.55 -10.86
CA GLU A 21 22.54 3.59 -9.80
C GLU A 21 21.12 3.89 -9.32
N LEU A 22 20.13 3.16 -9.88
CA LEU A 22 18.71 3.32 -9.60
C LEU A 22 18.48 3.57 -8.11
N LEU A 23 18.22 4.82 -7.71
CA LEU A 23 17.94 5.18 -6.33
C LEU A 23 16.83 4.27 -5.80
N SER A 24 17.12 3.53 -4.73
CA SER A 24 16.15 2.70 -4.05
C SER A 24 15.06 3.58 -3.43
N ALA A 25 13.84 3.05 -3.31
CA ALA A 25 12.76 3.78 -2.64
C ALA A 25 13.13 4.20 -1.19
N GLN A 26 14.03 3.45 -0.55
CA GLN A 26 14.53 3.74 0.79
C GLN A 26 15.47 4.96 0.81
N ASP A 27 16.22 5.22 -0.26
CA ASP A 27 17.18 6.34 -0.35
C ASP A 27 16.49 7.70 -0.41
N LEU A 28 15.20 7.70 -0.77
CA LEU A 28 14.36 8.91 -0.81
C LEU A 28 13.81 9.30 0.56
N ILE A 29 13.99 8.47 1.60
CA ILE A 29 13.40 8.63 2.92
C ILE A 29 14.48 9.03 3.94
N ASP A 30 14.23 10.10 4.70
CA ASP A 30 15.11 10.50 5.79
C ASP A 30 14.78 9.72 7.09
N PHE A 31 15.59 8.71 7.39
CA PHE A 31 15.49 7.92 8.62
C PHE A 31 16.23 8.55 9.82
N THR A 32 16.96 9.65 9.61
CA THR A 32 17.76 10.32 10.67
C THR A 32 16.97 10.58 11.96
N PRO A 33 15.70 11.04 11.92
CA PRO A 33 14.94 11.27 13.14
C PRO A 33 14.77 10.02 14.01
N VAL A 34 14.54 8.85 13.41
CA VAL A 34 14.32 7.61 14.17
C VAL A 34 15.61 7.13 14.82
N HIS A 35 16.72 7.16 14.09
CA HIS A 35 18.03 6.76 14.60
C HIS A 35 18.51 7.69 15.72
N ARG A 36 18.27 8.99 15.60
CA ARG A 36 18.56 9.96 16.67
C ARG A 36 17.76 9.64 17.93
N CYS A 37 16.48 9.32 17.79
CA CYS A 37 15.68 8.89 18.94
C CYS A 37 16.24 7.59 19.56
N CYS A 38 16.59 6.58 18.76
CA CYS A 38 17.25 5.37 19.27
C CYS A 38 18.49 5.70 20.10
N GLN A 39 19.38 6.55 19.57
CA GLN A 39 20.62 6.95 20.23
C GLN A 39 20.36 7.72 21.54
N ILE A 40 19.45 8.71 21.51
CA ILE A 40 19.11 9.51 22.69
C ILE A 40 18.56 8.62 23.81
N PHE A 41 17.56 7.78 23.51
CA PHE A 41 16.95 6.92 24.52
C PHE A 41 17.88 5.82 25.01
N ASN A 42 18.80 5.35 24.17
CA ASN A 42 19.86 4.44 24.59
C ASN A 42 20.82 5.11 25.60
N VAL A 43 21.27 6.34 25.33
CA VAL A 43 22.14 7.10 26.25
C VAL A 43 21.43 7.43 27.57
N LEU A 44 20.13 7.70 27.53
CA LEU A 44 19.31 7.96 28.72
C LEU A 44 18.97 6.71 29.53
N GLY A 45 19.32 5.51 29.07
CA GLY A 45 18.95 4.25 29.73
C GLY A 45 17.46 3.92 29.64
N ALA A 46 16.71 4.56 28.74
CA ALA A 46 15.27 4.42 28.58
C ALA A 46 14.89 3.79 27.22
N LYS A 47 15.78 2.97 26.65
CA LYS A 47 15.62 2.37 25.32
C LYS A 47 14.29 1.61 25.17
N GLU A 48 13.95 0.77 26.14
CA GLU A 48 12.73 -0.06 26.11
C GLU A 48 11.44 0.78 26.02
N VAL A 49 11.44 1.98 26.63
CA VAL A 49 10.31 2.91 26.56
C VAL A 49 10.10 3.40 25.14
N PHE A 50 11.18 3.76 24.45
CA PHE A 50 11.12 4.19 23.05
C PHE A 50 10.73 3.04 22.13
N ASP A 51 11.31 1.85 22.33
CA ASP A 51 10.98 0.66 21.52
C ASP A 51 9.48 0.32 21.62
N ALA A 52 8.91 0.38 22.84
CA ALA A 52 7.48 0.17 23.06
C ALA A 52 6.63 1.27 22.43
N TYR A 53 7.04 2.54 22.57
CA TYR A 53 6.35 3.68 21.96
C TYR A 53 6.33 3.58 20.43
N TYR A 54 7.48 3.32 19.81
CA TYR A 54 7.63 3.16 18.37
C TYR A 54 6.72 2.04 17.85
N ARG A 55 6.82 0.83 18.42
CA ARG A 55 5.98 -0.31 18.02
C ARG A 55 4.49 -0.04 18.15
N LYS A 56 4.07 0.62 19.24
CA LYS A 56 2.66 1.01 19.44
C LYS A 56 2.18 1.93 18.30
N GLN A 57 2.95 2.98 18.02
CA GLN A 57 2.61 3.93 16.97
C GLN A 57 2.58 3.29 15.57
N ARG A 58 3.57 2.45 15.24
CA ARG A 58 3.63 1.76 13.95
C ARG A 58 2.49 0.76 13.78
N LYS A 59 2.06 0.09 14.84
CA LYS A 59 0.88 -0.78 14.82
C LYS A 59 -0.42 -0.01 14.57
N GLU A 60 -0.59 1.14 15.21
CA GLU A 60 -1.75 2.02 14.98
C GLU A 60 -1.78 2.52 13.53
N GLN A 61 -0.62 2.90 12.98
CA GLN A 61 -0.51 3.32 11.57
C GLN A 61 -0.78 2.16 10.60
N ALA A 62 -0.25 0.97 10.85
CA ALA A 62 -0.53 -0.21 10.06
C ALA A 62 -2.03 -0.50 9.96
N ALA A 63 -2.74 -0.40 11.10
CA ALA A 63 -4.19 -0.63 11.15
C ALA A 63 -4.99 0.38 10.29
N VAL A 64 -4.48 1.61 10.14
CA VAL A 64 -5.09 2.63 9.27
C VAL A 64 -4.77 2.36 7.80
N VAL A 65 -3.50 2.13 7.47
CA VAL A 65 -3.03 1.92 6.09
C VAL A 65 -3.62 0.65 5.47
N ILE A 66 -3.68 -0.44 6.23
CA ILE A 66 -4.20 -1.73 5.75
C ILE A 66 -5.72 -1.69 5.55
N ARG A 67 -6.43 -0.73 6.17
CA ARG A 67 -7.89 -0.67 6.05
C ARG A 67 -8.27 -0.10 4.68
N PRO A 68 -9.10 -0.81 3.89
CA PRO A 68 -9.58 -0.26 2.62
C PRO A 68 -10.38 1.03 2.87
N PRO A 69 -10.13 2.12 2.12
CA PRO A 69 -10.89 3.35 2.27
C PRO A 69 -12.35 3.12 1.87
N SER A 70 -13.31 3.67 2.63
CA SER A 70 -14.76 3.47 2.40
C SER A 70 -15.21 3.85 0.99
N LYS A 71 -14.51 4.81 0.36
CA LYS A 71 -14.79 5.27 -1.00
C LYS A 71 -14.41 4.24 -2.08
N LEU A 72 -13.52 3.30 -1.77
CA LEU A 72 -13.13 2.20 -2.68
C LEU A 72 -14.33 1.29 -3.01
N VAL A 73 -15.33 1.23 -2.14
CA VAL A 73 -16.54 0.39 -2.28
C VAL A 73 -17.71 1.16 -2.94
N SER A 74 -17.63 2.48 -3.06
CA SER A 74 -18.79 3.35 -3.34
C SER A 74 -18.95 3.81 -4.81
N PHE A 75 -17.95 3.63 -5.68
CA PHE A 75 -17.97 4.25 -7.02
C PHE A 75 -18.58 3.39 -8.14
N MET A 76 -19.35 2.35 -7.78
CA MET A 76 -19.83 1.34 -8.72
C MET A 76 -21.08 1.72 -9.54
N HIS A 77 -21.54 2.96 -9.53
CA HIS A 77 -22.67 3.37 -10.36
C HIS A 77 -22.27 4.42 -11.39
N SER A 78 -22.36 4.00 -12.66
CA SER A 78 -22.47 4.79 -13.90
C SER A 78 -21.17 5.26 -14.58
N ASN A 79 -21.02 4.92 -15.88
CA ASN A 79 -20.17 5.56 -16.90
C ASN A 79 -18.67 5.18 -16.98
N ALA A 80 -18.14 5.11 -18.21
CA ALA A 80 -16.76 4.71 -18.53
C ALA A 80 -15.68 5.63 -17.90
N GLU A 81 -15.96 6.91 -17.61
CA GLU A 81 -14.99 7.79 -16.94
C GLU A 81 -14.78 7.45 -15.44
N LEU A 82 -15.78 6.85 -14.77
CA LEU A 82 -15.69 6.44 -13.36
C LEU A 82 -14.84 5.17 -13.16
N THR A 83 -14.55 4.43 -14.24
CA THR A 83 -13.73 3.22 -14.19
C THR A 83 -12.24 3.49 -13.92
N GLN A 84 -11.68 4.55 -14.50
CA GLN A 84 -10.29 4.97 -14.27
C GLN A 84 -10.08 5.44 -12.82
N GLN A 85 -11.06 6.16 -12.28
CA GLN A 85 -10.99 6.70 -10.92
C GLN A 85 -11.02 5.59 -9.86
N SER A 86 -11.76 4.50 -10.12
CA SER A 86 -11.76 3.30 -9.29
C SER A 86 -10.39 2.62 -9.28
N ILE A 87 -9.79 2.34 -10.44
CA ILE A 87 -8.46 1.71 -10.54
C ILE A 87 -7.40 2.56 -9.83
N HIS A 88 -7.41 3.87 -10.06
CA HIS A 88 -6.46 4.78 -9.41
C HIS A 88 -6.60 4.75 -7.88
N SER A 89 -7.82 4.60 -7.35
CA SER A 89 -8.05 4.44 -5.91
C SER A 89 -7.44 3.13 -5.37
N TYR A 90 -7.52 2.04 -6.16
CA TYR A 90 -6.85 0.77 -5.82
C TYR A 90 -5.33 0.87 -5.84
N VAL A 91 -4.77 1.49 -6.89
CA VAL A 91 -3.33 1.73 -6.99
C VAL A 91 -2.83 2.52 -5.79
N ARG A 92 -3.49 3.63 -5.45
CA ARG A 92 -3.13 4.43 -4.26
C ARG A 92 -3.22 3.64 -2.97
N TYR A 93 -4.27 2.85 -2.78
CA TYR A 93 -4.43 2.01 -1.60
C TYR A 93 -3.27 1.00 -1.47
N LEU A 94 -2.89 0.35 -2.58
CA LEU A 94 -1.77 -0.59 -2.59
C LEU A 94 -0.41 0.12 -2.42
N ASP A 95 -0.24 1.31 -2.99
CA ASP A 95 0.97 2.12 -2.84
C ASP A 95 1.19 2.56 -1.38
N GLU A 96 0.12 2.91 -0.66
CA GLU A 96 0.19 3.22 0.78
C GLU A 96 0.67 2.01 1.59
N ILE A 97 0.19 0.81 1.26
CA ILE A 97 0.65 -0.44 1.87
C ILE A 97 2.12 -0.70 1.52
N ILE A 98 2.52 -0.59 0.25
CA ILE A 98 3.92 -0.74 -0.17
C ILE A 98 4.81 0.21 0.63
N GLY A 99 4.47 1.51 0.66
CA GLY A 99 5.25 2.52 1.35
C GLY A 99 5.42 2.23 2.85
N PHE A 100 4.36 1.74 3.51
CA PHE A 100 4.45 1.33 4.91
C PHE A 100 5.44 0.17 5.10
N PHE A 101 5.34 -0.89 4.29
CA PHE A 101 6.18 -2.08 4.45
C PHE A 101 7.63 -1.87 3.99
N VAL A 102 7.88 -1.01 3.01
CA VAL A 102 9.25 -0.61 2.62
C VAL A 102 9.96 0.09 3.78
N VAL A 103 9.25 0.97 4.50
CA VAL A 103 9.78 1.63 5.70
C VAL A 103 10.03 0.60 6.82
N GLU A 104 9.08 -0.30 7.10
CA GLU A 104 9.27 -1.32 8.14
C GLU A 104 10.43 -2.27 7.83
N ASP A 105 10.62 -2.63 6.56
CA ASP A 105 11.73 -3.47 6.14
C ASP A 105 13.08 -2.77 6.34
N HIS A 106 13.19 -1.50 5.97
CA HIS A 106 14.39 -0.72 6.21
C HIS A 106 14.71 -0.62 7.71
N ILE A 107 13.71 -0.29 8.54
CA ILE A 107 13.88 -0.18 9.99
C ILE A 107 14.31 -1.51 10.60
N MET A 108 13.74 -2.63 10.14
CA MET A 108 14.15 -3.97 10.60
C MET A 108 15.63 -4.26 10.31
N GLN A 109 16.12 -3.84 9.13
CA GLN A 109 17.52 -4.04 8.73
C GLN A 109 18.48 -3.15 9.53
N THR A 110 18.10 -1.90 9.81
CA THR A 110 18.98 -0.93 10.48
C THR A 110 18.85 -0.92 12.01
N GLU A 111 17.67 -1.22 12.56
CA GLU A 111 17.31 -1.11 13.98
C GLU A 111 16.50 -2.34 14.43
N PRO A 112 17.12 -3.54 14.51
CA PRO A 112 16.42 -4.79 14.80
C PRO A 112 15.77 -4.85 16.20
N SER A 113 16.10 -3.92 17.11
CA SER A 113 15.39 -3.80 18.39
C SER A 113 14.01 -3.16 18.28
N LEU A 114 13.76 -2.36 17.24
CA LEU A 114 12.47 -1.73 17.02
C LEU A 114 11.48 -2.69 16.35
N VAL A 115 11.92 -3.30 15.24
CA VAL A 115 11.10 -4.14 14.37
C VAL A 115 11.78 -5.49 14.22
N THR A 116 11.07 -6.56 14.59
CA THR A 116 11.55 -7.93 14.41
C THR A 116 10.90 -8.55 13.16
N ALA A 117 11.57 -9.54 12.57
CA ALA A 117 11.03 -10.28 11.43
C ALA A 117 9.63 -10.86 11.73
N ALA A 118 9.47 -11.51 12.88
CA ALA A 118 8.19 -12.08 13.30
C ALA A 118 7.07 -11.03 13.43
N TYR A 119 7.37 -9.82 13.94
CA TYR A 119 6.40 -8.73 14.01
C TYR A 119 6.01 -8.23 12.61
N LYS A 120 7.00 -8.06 11.73
CA LYS A 120 6.79 -7.67 10.33
C LYS A 120 5.91 -8.68 9.60
N ASP A 121 6.19 -9.98 9.77
CA ASP A 121 5.42 -11.07 9.16
C ASP A 121 3.96 -11.07 9.65
N GLN A 122 3.72 -10.85 10.95
CA GLN A 122 2.36 -10.72 11.49
C GLN A 122 1.60 -9.54 10.89
N LEU A 123 2.24 -8.37 10.75
CA LEU A 123 1.63 -7.23 10.08
C LEU A 123 1.32 -7.54 8.61
N TRP A 124 2.23 -8.22 7.93
CA TRP A 124 2.08 -8.59 6.52
C TRP A 124 0.92 -9.55 6.29
N GLU A 125 0.76 -10.58 7.14
CA GLU A 125 -0.38 -11.50 7.04
C GLU A 125 -1.72 -10.78 7.21
N MET A 126 -1.81 -9.84 8.17
CA MET A 126 -3.01 -9.01 8.32
C MET A 126 -3.27 -8.14 7.08
N ALA A 127 -2.21 -7.58 6.48
CA ALA A 127 -2.32 -6.79 5.25
C ALA A 127 -2.81 -7.64 4.08
N LEU A 128 -2.22 -8.82 3.89
CA LEU A 128 -2.60 -9.76 2.83
C LEU A 128 -4.05 -10.21 2.95
N GLN A 129 -4.50 -10.54 4.16
CA GLN A 129 -5.90 -10.92 4.40
C GLN A 129 -6.84 -9.80 3.97
N GLN A 130 -6.55 -8.56 4.38
CA GLN A 130 -7.40 -7.41 4.10
C GLN A 130 -7.39 -7.01 2.62
N VAL A 131 -6.22 -7.03 1.97
CA VAL A 131 -6.11 -6.81 0.52
C VAL A 131 -6.89 -7.88 -0.24
N THR A 132 -6.73 -9.15 0.12
CA THR A 132 -7.43 -10.28 -0.54
C THR A 132 -8.94 -10.15 -0.39
N THR A 133 -9.44 -9.83 0.79
CA THR A 133 -10.86 -9.58 1.03
C THR A 133 -11.37 -8.39 0.24
N ALA A 134 -10.66 -7.25 0.26
CA ALA A 134 -11.05 -6.05 -0.47
C ALA A 134 -11.13 -6.28 -1.99
N MET A 135 -10.17 -7.03 -2.54
CA MET A 135 -10.20 -7.42 -3.95
C MET A 135 -11.38 -8.35 -4.22
N ASN A 136 -11.52 -9.47 -3.49
CA ASN A 136 -12.61 -10.43 -3.71
C ASN A 136 -14.00 -9.78 -3.63
N THR A 137 -14.25 -8.88 -2.68
CA THR A 137 -15.52 -8.16 -2.59
C THR A 137 -15.78 -7.31 -3.83
N HIS A 138 -14.77 -6.60 -4.35
CA HIS A 138 -14.91 -5.82 -5.58
C HIS A 138 -15.26 -6.69 -6.78
N PHE A 139 -14.55 -7.81 -6.95
CA PHE A 139 -14.80 -8.72 -8.07
C PHE A 139 -16.16 -9.42 -7.98
N ILE A 140 -16.56 -9.88 -6.79
CA ILE A 140 -17.90 -10.46 -6.59
C ILE A 140 -18.98 -9.43 -6.91
N THR A 141 -18.80 -8.17 -6.50
CA THR A 141 -19.79 -7.12 -6.77
C THR A 141 -19.85 -6.77 -8.26
N LEU A 142 -18.70 -6.71 -8.95
CA LEU A 142 -18.65 -6.53 -10.40
C LEU A 142 -19.33 -7.68 -11.14
N PHE A 143 -19.03 -8.92 -10.77
CA PHE A 143 -19.67 -10.11 -11.35
C PHE A 143 -21.18 -10.15 -11.08
N ALA A 144 -21.62 -9.79 -9.88
CA ALA A 144 -23.05 -9.68 -9.56
C ALA A 144 -23.74 -8.57 -10.36
N ALA A 145 -23.05 -7.45 -10.64
CA ALA A 145 -23.55 -6.41 -11.54
C ALA A 145 -23.64 -6.92 -12.99
N MET A 146 -22.64 -7.67 -13.45
CA MET A 146 -22.63 -8.32 -14.77
C MET A 146 -23.86 -9.23 -14.96
N LEU A 147 -24.18 -10.08 -13.98
CA LEU A 147 -25.34 -10.97 -14.05
C LEU A 147 -26.70 -10.23 -13.98
N ARG A 148 -26.73 -8.99 -13.47
CA ARG A 148 -27.98 -8.24 -13.28
C ARG A 148 -28.44 -7.50 -14.54
N GLU A 149 -27.53 -7.18 -15.48
CA GLU A 149 -27.88 -6.52 -16.74
C GLU A 149 -28.44 -7.48 -17.81
N GLU A 150 -28.22 -8.79 -17.71
CA GLU A 150 -28.72 -9.80 -18.65
C GLU A 150 -30.26 -9.86 -18.79
N HIS A 151 -31.02 -9.30 -17.82
CA HIS A 151 -32.49 -9.32 -17.83
C HIS A 151 -33.14 -8.00 -18.30
N GLY A 152 -32.38 -7.01 -18.75
CA GLY A 152 -32.89 -5.74 -19.29
C GLY A 152 -32.71 -5.66 -20.81
N GLN A 153 -33.80 -5.52 -21.56
CA GLN A 153 -33.78 -5.30 -23.01
C GLN A 153 -33.11 -3.95 -23.34
N GLY A 154 -31.79 -3.94 -23.54
CA GLY A 154 -31.00 -2.75 -23.85
C GLY A 154 -29.64 -3.14 -24.43
N THR A 155 -29.21 -2.40 -25.45
CA THR A 155 -27.94 -2.52 -26.20
C THR A 155 -26.72 -3.03 -25.39
N PHE A 156 -26.13 -4.12 -25.87
CA PHE A 156 -24.93 -4.77 -25.35
C PHE A 156 -23.70 -3.85 -25.47
N GLN A 157 -23.38 -3.12 -24.40
CA GLN A 157 -22.13 -2.32 -24.29
C GLN A 157 -21.37 -2.55 -22.97
N GLY A 158 -21.87 -3.43 -22.09
CA GLY A 158 -21.27 -3.73 -20.77
C GLY A 158 -20.17 -4.80 -20.77
N GLY A 159 -20.18 -5.76 -21.70
CA GLY A 159 -19.28 -6.92 -21.63
C GLY A 159 -17.80 -6.64 -21.94
N CYS A 160 -17.48 -5.62 -22.76
CA CYS A 160 -16.10 -5.35 -23.17
C CYS A 160 -15.34 -4.46 -22.18
N LEU A 161 -16.02 -3.46 -21.59
CA LEU A 161 -15.46 -2.56 -20.57
C LEU A 161 -15.09 -3.33 -19.29
N ASP A 162 -15.84 -4.38 -18.97
CA ASP A 162 -15.64 -5.20 -17.78
C ASP A 162 -14.46 -6.18 -17.91
N VAL A 163 -14.24 -6.77 -19.09
CA VAL A 163 -13.04 -7.59 -19.38
C VAL A 163 -11.77 -6.74 -19.31
N GLU A 164 -11.81 -5.53 -19.86
CA GLU A 164 -10.68 -4.60 -19.79
C GLU A 164 -10.38 -4.18 -18.34
N MET A 165 -11.42 -3.90 -17.54
CA MET A 165 -11.28 -3.61 -16.11
C MET A 165 -10.64 -4.78 -15.35
N MET A 166 -11.11 -6.00 -15.59
CA MET A 166 -10.56 -7.21 -14.97
C MET A 166 -9.06 -7.38 -15.29
N LEU A 167 -8.68 -7.20 -16.56
CA LEU A 167 -7.27 -7.27 -16.98
C LEU A 167 -6.42 -6.19 -16.32
N ARG A 168 -6.91 -4.96 -16.22
CA ARG A 168 -6.21 -3.86 -15.54
C ARG A 168 -6.04 -4.15 -14.05
N MET A 169 -7.07 -4.65 -13.37
CA MET A 169 -6.98 -4.99 -11.95
C MET A 169 -6.02 -6.17 -11.70
N LYS A 170 -6.04 -7.20 -12.56
CA LYS A 170 -5.03 -8.28 -12.55
C LYS A 170 -3.61 -7.72 -12.66
N LYS A 171 -3.39 -6.77 -13.58
CA LYS A 171 -2.08 -6.11 -13.74
C LYS A 171 -1.66 -5.35 -12.49
N VAL A 172 -2.57 -4.61 -11.86
CA VAL A 172 -2.31 -3.87 -10.61
C VAL A 172 -1.93 -4.82 -9.46
N ILE A 173 -2.71 -5.88 -9.26
CA ILE A 173 -2.44 -6.89 -8.21
C ILE A 173 -1.10 -7.60 -8.48
N LEU A 174 -0.82 -7.93 -9.73
CA LEU A 174 0.44 -8.56 -10.12
C LEU A 174 1.63 -7.63 -9.86
N LEU A 175 1.52 -6.35 -10.20
CA LEU A 175 2.58 -5.38 -9.95
C LEU A 175 2.84 -5.24 -8.45
N PHE A 176 1.77 -5.08 -7.64
CA PHE A 176 1.87 -5.07 -6.19
C PHE A 176 2.57 -6.32 -5.64
N ALA A 177 2.17 -7.50 -6.10
CA ALA A 177 2.78 -8.76 -5.70
C ALA A 177 4.28 -8.82 -6.06
N LEU A 178 4.65 -8.46 -7.29
CA LEU A 178 6.04 -8.47 -7.73
C LEU A 178 6.90 -7.46 -6.95
N THR A 179 6.37 -6.26 -6.68
CA THR A 179 7.04 -5.27 -5.84
C THR A 179 7.27 -5.83 -4.44
N MET A 180 6.25 -6.38 -3.78
CA MET A 180 6.43 -6.92 -2.43
C MET A 180 7.37 -8.14 -2.41
N LYS A 181 7.37 -8.96 -3.47
CA LYS A 181 8.32 -10.07 -3.62
C LYS A 181 9.77 -9.60 -3.72
N SER A 182 10.05 -8.47 -4.38
CA SER A 182 11.44 -7.96 -4.46
C SER A 182 12.00 -7.54 -3.11
N TYR A 183 11.13 -7.19 -2.15
CA TYR A 183 11.49 -6.94 -0.75
C TYR A 183 11.43 -8.20 0.14
N GLY A 184 11.26 -9.39 -0.46
CA GLY A 184 11.29 -10.67 0.25
C GLY A 184 9.98 -11.05 0.96
N PHE A 185 8.87 -10.35 0.70
CA PHE A 185 7.58 -10.72 1.30
C PHE A 185 6.95 -11.92 0.60
N GLY A 186 6.28 -12.77 1.36
CA GLY A 186 5.52 -13.91 0.85
C GLY A 186 4.27 -13.45 0.09
N ILE A 187 4.08 -13.89 -1.15
CA ILE A 187 2.96 -13.44 -2.01
C ILE A 187 2.07 -14.58 -2.52
N GLY A 188 2.16 -15.77 -1.91
CA GLY A 188 1.41 -16.96 -2.35
C GLY A 188 -0.10 -16.72 -2.43
N SER A 189 -0.68 -16.06 -1.41
CA SER A 189 -2.10 -15.72 -1.37
C SER A 189 -2.55 -14.80 -2.52
N LEU A 190 -1.69 -13.90 -2.98
CA LEU A 190 -1.98 -13.00 -4.11
C LEU A 190 -1.95 -13.75 -5.45
N TYR A 191 -1.07 -14.74 -5.61
CA TYR A 191 -1.09 -15.59 -6.81
C TYR A 191 -2.34 -16.47 -6.86
N THR A 192 -2.74 -17.06 -5.73
CA THR A 192 -4.00 -17.82 -5.64
C THR A 192 -5.19 -16.92 -5.98
N LEU A 193 -5.22 -15.69 -5.46
CA LEU A 193 -6.23 -14.69 -5.82
C LEU A 193 -6.24 -14.42 -7.33
N LEU A 194 -5.08 -14.22 -7.95
CA LEU A 194 -4.96 -14.00 -9.39
C LEU A 194 -5.45 -15.19 -10.23
N GLN A 195 -5.22 -16.42 -9.78
CA GLN A 195 -5.70 -17.65 -10.46
C GLN A 195 -7.21 -17.82 -10.38
N ASN A 196 -7.83 -17.34 -9.30
CA ASN A 196 -9.28 -17.39 -9.11
C ASN A 196 -10.04 -16.39 -9.99
N PHE A 197 -9.36 -15.39 -10.55
CA PHE A 197 -9.96 -14.50 -11.54
C PHE A 197 -10.02 -15.20 -12.92
N ARG A 198 -11.16 -15.82 -13.22
CA ARG A 198 -11.49 -16.36 -14.54
C ARG A 198 -12.54 -15.50 -15.23
#